data_AF-A0A3M0LPP4-F1
#
_entry.id   AF-A0A3M0LPP4-F1
#
_cell.length_a   1.000
_cell.length_b   1.000
_cell.length_c   1.000
_cell.angle_alpha   90.00
_cell.angle_beta   90.00
_cell.angle_gamma   90.00
#
_symmetry.space_group_name_H-M   'P 1'
#
loop_
_entity.id
_entity.type
_entity.pdbx_description
1 polymer ?
#
loop_
_entity_poly.entity_id
_entity_poly.type
_entity_poly.pdbx_seq_one_letter_code
_entity_poly.pdbx_strand_id
1 'polypeptide(L)' 'MKKVSNKKFFWTCLSFLTFGLFSLAIISKNYWINIFVIIFGLLINKKGSDTLFTKKTKIFNKNNKLERK' A
#
# COMPACT_ATOMS: atom_id res chain seq x y z
N MET A 1 -2.98 -4.93 28.07
CA MET A 1 -2.62 -4.12 26.88
C MET A 1 -3.29 -4.73 25.64
N LYS A 2 -4.24 -4.02 25.01
CA LYS A 2 -4.84 -4.45 23.74
C LYS A 2 -3.72 -4.56 22.71
N LYS A 3 -3.57 -5.74 22.09
CA LYS A 3 -2.63 -6.01 20.99
C LYS A 3 -3.15 -5.23 19.77
N VAL A 4 -2.96 -3.91 19.77
CA VAL A 4 -3.27 -3.04 18.63
C VAL A 4 -2.53 -3.63 17.45
N SER A 5 -3.27 -3.96 16.40
CA SER A 5 -2.74 -4.66 15.25
C SER A 5 -1.69 -3.77 14.56
N ASN A 6 -0.43 -3.87 15.02
CA ASN A 6 0.72 -3.06 14.61
C ASN A 6 0.90 -3.04 13.09
N LYS A 7 0.34 -4.02 12.37
CA LYS A 7 0.35 -4.08 10.91
C LYS A 7 -0.31 -2.86 10.27
N LYS A 8 -1.48 -2.39 10.75
CA LYS A 8 -2.16 -1.23 10.14
C LYS A 8 -1.32 0.05 10.30
N PHE A 9 -0.83 0.31 11.51
CA PHE A 9 0.02 1.46 11.79
C PHE A 9 1.33 1.41 10.99
N PHE A 10 1.94 0.23 10.91
CA PHE A 10 3.15 0.00 10.10
C PHE A 10 2.91 0.31 8.61
N TRP A 11 1.80 -0.15 8.04
CA TRP A 11 1.46 0.13 6.64
C TRP A 11 1.15 1.61 6.39
N THR A 12 0.44 2.29 7.31
CA THR A 12 0.21 3.74 7.21
C THR A 12 1.53 4.52 7.26
N CYS A 13 2.42 4.16 8.19
CA CYS A 13 3.73 4.79 8.32
C CYS A 13 4.58 4.55 7.06
N LEU A 14 4.59 3.33 6.53
CA LEU A 14 5.30 2.98 5.30
C LEU A 14 4.76 3.75 4.08
N SER A 15 3.46 4.01 4.02
CA SER A 15 2.84 4.84 2.97
C SER A 15 3.30 6.30 3.05
N PHE A 16 3.31 6.88 4.25
CA PHE A 16 3.85 8.22 4.46
C PHE A 16 5.35 8.31 4.14
N LEU A 17 6.12 7.30 4.53
CA LEU A 17 7.54 7.21 4.25
C LEU A 17 7.80 7.18 2.73
N THR A 18 7.05 6.36 1.99
CA THR A 18 7.16 6.26 0.53
C THR A 18 6.86 7.59 -0.16
N PHE A 19 5.85 8.32 0.32
CA PHE A 19 5.51 9.64 -0.20
C PHE A 19 6.58 10.70 0.10
N GLY A 20 7.19 10.64 1.29
CA GLY A 20 8.32 11.49 1.67
C GLY A 20 9.55 11.24 0.80
N LEU A 21 9.91 9.97 0.60
CA LEU A 21 11.00 9.58 -0.30
C LEU A 21 10.74 10.03 -1.75
N PHE A 22 9.50 9.91 -2.22
CA PHE A 22 9.12 10.38 -3.56
C PHE A 22 9.29 11.90 -3.70
N SER A 23 8.80 12.66 -2.73
CA SER A 23 8.94 14.12 -2.72
C SER A 23 10.41 14.55 -2.68
N LEU A 24 11.21 13.87 -1.85
CA LEU A 24 12.65 14.15 -1.73
C LEU A 24 13.42 13.79 -3.01
N ALA A 25 13.03 12.71 -3.69
CA ALA A 25 13.61 12.30 -4.97
C ALA A 25 13.41 13.36 -6.05
N ILE A 26 12.19 13.92 -6.13
CA ILE A 26 11.83 14.99 -7.07
C ILE A 26 12.68 16.23 -6.77
N ILE A 27 12.79 16.64 -5.50
CA ILE A 27 13.56 17.82 -5.10
C ILE A 27 15.05 17.64 -5.41
N SER A 28 15.63 16.50 -5.06
CA SER A 28 17.07 16.24 -5.28
C SER A 28 17.42 15.93 -6.75
N LYS A 29 16.43 15.92 -7.67
CA LYS A 29 16.59 15.46 -9.07
C LYS A 29 17.28 14.09 -9.17
N ASN A 30 17.17 13.27 -8.12
CA ASN A 30 17.91 12.03 -8.01
C ASN A 30 17.01 10.87 -8.47
N TYR A 31 16.93 10.70 -9.79
CA TYR A 31 16.04 9.74 -10.45
C TYR A 31 16.31 8.27 -10.09
N TRP A 32 17.49 7.97 -9.53
CA TRP A 32 17.82 6.63 -9.03
C TRP A 32 16.93 6.20 -7.87
N ILE A 33 16.45 7.12 -7.02
CA ILE A 33 15.54 6.78 -5.91
C ILE A 33 14.15 6.36 -6.41
N ASN A 34 13.73 6.73 -7.62
CA ASN A 34 12.40 6.39 -8.14
C ASN A 34 12.17 4.88 -8.21
N ILE A 35 13.21 4.08 -8.48
CA ILE A 35 13.11 2.61 -8.49
C ILE A 35 12.62 2.09 -7.13
N PHE A 36 13.14 2.65 -6.04
CA PHE A 36 12.77 2.26 -4.68
C PHE A 36 11.34 2.70 -4.36
N VAL A 37 10.96 3.91 -4.75
CA VAL A 37 9.58 4.41 -4.56
C VAL A 37 8.58 3.51 -5.30
N ILE A 38 8.87 3.11 -6.53
CA ILE A 38 8.00 2.22 -7.32
C ILE A 38 7.86 0.86 -6.62
N ILE A 39 8.97 0.26 -6.16
CA ILE A 39 8.96 -1.03 -5.45
C ILE A 39 8.17 -0.92 -4.15
N PHE A 40 8.38 0.14 -3.36
CA PHE A 40 7.63 0.38 -2.13
C PHE A 40 6.14 0.63 -2.39
N GLY A 41 5.80 1.43 -3.40
CA GLY A 41 4.43 1.67 -3.82
C GLY A 41 3.73 0.38 -4.27
N LEU A 42 4.42 -0.48 -5.01
CA LEU A 42 3.91 -1.78 -5.43
C LEU A 42 3.73 -2.74 -4.24
N LEU A 43 4.66 -2.72 -3.28
CA LEU A 43 4.59 -3.52 -2.06
C LEU A 43 3.41 -3.10 -1.17
N ILE A 44 3.20 -1.79 -1.00
CA ILE A 44 2.05 -1.23 -0.28
C ILE A 44 0.75 -1.58 -1.00
N ASN A 45 0.71 -1.49 -2.33
CA ASN A 45 -0.48 -1.84 -3.08
C ASN A 45 -0.81 -3.34 -2.96
N LYS A 46 0.18 -4.23 -3.10
CA LYS A 46 -0.06 -5.69 -3.01
C LYS A 46 -0.31 -6.22 -1.60
N LYS A 47 0.45 -5.79 -0.59
CA LYS A 47 0.40 -6.36 0.78
C LYS A 47 -0.25 -5.41 1.79
N GLY A 48 -0.09 -4.11 1.60
CA GLY A 48 -0.70 -3.08 2.44
C GLY A 48 -2.18 -2.93 2.17
N SER A 49 -2.64 -3.08 0.92
CA SER A 49 -4.06 -2.93 0.56
C SER A 49 -4.97 -3.94 1.26
N ASP A 50 -4.59 -5.22 1.38
CA ASP A 50 -5.36 -6.20 2.16
C ASP A 50 -5.44 -5.85 3.66
N THR A 51 -4.41 -5.19 4.18
CA THR A 51 -4.33 -4.80 5.60
C THR A 51 -5.04 -3.46 5.87
N LEU A 52 -4.98 -2.51 4.95
CA LEU A 52 -5.60 -1.19 5.01
C LEU A 52 -7.09 -1.25 4.61
N PHE A 53 -7.42 -2.05 3.61
CA PHE A 53 -8.75 -2.22 3.03
C PHE A 53 -9.26 -3.65 3.23
N THR A 54 -9.42 -4.07 4.48
CA THR A 54 -9.83 -5.43 4.89
C THR A 54 -11.14 -5.98 4.27
N LYS A 55 -11.94 -5.20 3.52
CA LYS A 55 -13.28 -5.66 3.10
C LYS A 55 -13.74 -5.38 1.67
N LYS A 56 -13.14 -4.50 0.86
CA LYS A 56 -13.76 -4.14 -0.44
C LYS A 56 -13.39 -5.07 -1.60
N THR A 57 -12.15 -5.54 -1.70
CA THR A 57 -11.70 -6.33 -2.86
C THR A 57 -12.30 -7.73 -2.88
N LYS A 58 -12.51 -8.35 -1.70
CA LYS A 58 -13.12 -9.68 -1.60
C LYS A 58 -14.60 -9.70 -2.01
N ILE A 59 -15.30 -8.57 -1.85
CA ILE A 59 -16.72 -8.43 -2.24
C ILE A 59 -16.83 -8.23 -3.76
N PHE A 60 -15.97 -7.42 -4.38
CA PHE A 60 -16.00 -7.22 -5.84
C PHE A 60 -15.70 -8.51 -6.61
N ASN A 61 -14.68 -9.27 -6.19
CA ASN A 61 -14.36 -10.56 -6.84
C ASN A 61 -15.43 -11.63 -6.59
N LYS A 62 -16.11 -11.59 -5.44
CA LYS A 62 -17.23 -12.52 -5.14
C LYS A 62 -18.48 -12.20 -5.97
N ASN A 63 -18.82 -10.93 -6.15
CA ASN A 63 -19.98 -10.51 -6.92
C ASN A 63 -19.80 -10.79 -8.43
N ASN A 64 -18.62 -10.51 -9.00
CA ASN A 64 -18.32 -10.82 -10.40
C ASN A 64 -18.27 -12.34 -10.71
N LYS A 65 -18.07 -13.18 -9.69
CA LYS A 65 -18.11 -14.64 -9.84
C LYS A 65 -19.52 -15.23 -9.72
N LEU A 66 -20.45 -14.51 -9.08
CA LEU A 66 -21.85 -14.90 -8.94
C LEU A 66 -22.69 -14.51 -10.16
N GLU A 67 -22.36 -13.42 -10.87
CA GLU A 67 -23.04 -13.04 -12.12
C GLU A 67 -22.68 -13.91 -13.33
N ARG A 68 -21.74 -14.85 -13.18
CA ARG A 68 -21.36 -15.82 -14.23
C ARG A 68 -21.87 -17.24 -13.97
N LYS A 69 -22.81 -17.42 -13.05
CA LYS A 69 -23.41 -18.71 -12.70
C LYS A 69 -24.91 -18.66 -12.92
#